data_AF-A0A950QCV8-F1
#
_entry.id   AF-A0A950QCV8-F1
#
_cell.length_a   1.000
_cell.length_b   1.000
_cell.length_c   1.000
_cell.angle_alpha   90.00
_cell.angle_beta   90.00
_cell.angle_gamma   90.00
#
_symmetry.space_group_name_H-M   'P 1'
#
loop_
_entity.id
_entity.type
_entity.pdbx_description
1 polymer ?
#
loop_
_entity_poly.entity_id
_entity_poly.type
_entity_poly.pdbx_seq_one_letter_code
_entity_poly.pdbx_strand_id
1 'polypeptide(L)'
;MFDEFRYGAGTRGGPQKQGRPAAQPARVSQRGDARVIGSRGSGAVVAVGGNDATLAVASGLRPAQPGGDVTIRLIPLAWTPIGVVLGTVRQEVGVPLQRLYEWIDRTFSADDEGAFVPSMRDVELLARIGWNEPFPAELRGENVVNLEDLPPELVEALERPSAELVQCATCRRLCVRDDFKWNDKQLCAWDYHATVFGRRGPWHSGTYEPRHFSTLPVCAYVVEALLEELRVETVLMLGAVEEEAAQRIVAALLAGEPDRAHLAVRTGDGLAVLREG
;
A
#
# COMPACT_ATOMS: atom_id res chain seq x y z
N MET A 1 -1.69 -28.38 10.88
CA MET A 1 -2.41 -27.91 12.08
C MET A 1 -1.66 -26.67 12.55
N PHE A 2 -2.10 -25.49 12.09
CA PHE A 2 -1.42 -24.21 12.30
C PHE A 2 -2.42 -23.24 12.95
N ASP A 3 -1.90 -22.50 13.92
CA ASP A 3 -2.61 -21.71 14.95
C ASP A 3 -3.43 -20.54 14.36
N GLU A 4 -4.74 -20.55 14.60
CA GLU A 4 -5.74 -19.53 14.18
C GLU A 4 -5.66 -18.20 14.96
N PHE A 5 -4.64 -18.01 15.82
CA PHE A 5 -4.64 -16.93 16.81
C PHE A 5 -3.83 -15.67 16.49
N ARG A 6 -3.29 -15.49 15.27
CA ARG A 6 -2.40 -14.34 14.97
C ARG A 6 -2.99 -13.15 14.20
N TYR A 7 -4.28 -13.17 13.85
CA TYR A 7 -5.01 -12.00 13.33
C TYR A 7 -6.07 -11.47 14.30
N GLY A 8 -5.77 -11.55 15.61
CA GLY A 8 -6.52 -10.83 16.62
C GLY A 8 -6.20 -9.33 16.55
N ALA A 9 -7.25 -8.55 16.30
CA ALA A 9 -7.26 -7.09 16.34
C ALA A 9 -6.44 -6.53 17.53
N GLY A 10 -5.37 -5.80 17.21
CA GLY A 10 -4.66 -4.98 18.17
C GLY A 10 -5.42 -3.68 18.42
N THR A 11 -6.41 -3.71 19.30
CA THR A 11 -6.98 -2.49 19.90
C THR A 11 -5.99 -1.85 20.89
N ARG A 12 -5.84 -0.53 20.76
CA ARG A 12 -5.35 0.50 21.71
C ARG A 12 -3.88 0.97 21.62
N GLY A 13 -3.76 2.27 21.32
CA GLY A 13 -2.95 3.19 22.13
C GLY A 13 -1.80 3.90 21.42
N GLY A 14 -2.09 4.87 20.56
CA GLY A 14 -1.12 5.83 20.01
C GLY A 14 -1.80 7.17 19.68
N PRO A 15 -1.11 8.32 19.79
CA PRO A 15 -1.73 9.62 20.00
C PRO A 15 -2.58 10.06 18.80
N GLN A 16 -3.71 10.71 19.12
CA GLN A 16 -4.62 11.37 18.18
C GLN A 16 -3.83 12.22 17.17
N LYS A 17 -3.77 11.75 15.92
CA LYS A 17 -3.54 12.65 14.77
C LYS A 17 -4.87 13.32 14.45
N GLN A 18 -4.80 14.64 14.30
CA GLN A 18 -5.94 15.54 14.11
C GLN A 18 -6.80 15.14 12.91
N GLY A 19 -8.09 15.44 13.04
CA GLY A 19 -9.18 14.81 12.32
C GLY A 19 -9.13 14.96 10.81
N ARG A 20 -9.30 13.82 10.13
CA ARG A 20 -9.91 13.79 8.80
C ARG A 20 -11.36 14.28 8.94
N PRO A 21 -11.87 15.10 8.00
CA PRO A 21 -13.27 15.51 8.03
C PRO A 21 -14.17 14.28 7.93
N ALA A 22 -15.26 14.28 8.70
CA ALA A 22 -16.22 13.17 8.78
C ALA A 22 -16.66 12.71 7.39
N ALA A 23 -16.38 11.45 7.05
CA ALA A 23 -16.77 10.86 5.79
C ALA A 23 -18.27 10.52 5.81
N GLN A 24 -18.93 10.83 4.69
CA GLN A 24 -20.31 10.45 4.41
C GLN A 24 -20.50 8.92 4.51
N PRO A 25 -21.71 8.44 4.85
CA PRO A 25 -21.99 7.01 4.91
C PRO A 25 -21.64 6.32 3.58
N ALA A 26 -21.19 5.06 3.68
CA ALA A 26 -20.83 4.20 2.56
C ALA A 26 -21.86 4.32 1.43
N ARG A 27 -21.43 4.92 0.31
CA ARG A 27 -22.28 5.07 -0.87
C ARG A 27 -22.41 3.69 -1.52
N VAL A 28 -23.53 3.03 -1.29
CA VAL A 28 -23.98 1.94 -2.15
C VAL A 28 -24.17 2.54 -3.55
N SER A 29 -23.26 2.22 -4.47
CA SER A 29 -23.34 2.64 -5.87
C SER A 29 -24.60 2.04 -6.50
N GLN A 30 -25.67 2.83 -6.57
CA GLN A 30 -26.87 2.53 -7.36
C GLN A 30 -26.81 3.34 -8.66
N ARG A 31 -25.96 2.93 -9.61
CA ARG A 31 -26.05 3.42 -10.99
C ARG A 31 -26.19 2.23 -11.93
N GLY A 32 -27.37 2.13 -12.54
CA GLY A 32 -27.67 1.13 -13.56
C GLY A 32 -27.17 1.62 -14.91
N ASP A 33 -25.94 1.26 -15.24
CA ASP A 33 -25.47 1.22 -16.63
C ASP A 33 -25.25 -0.24 -17.03
N ALA A 34 -25.54 -0.54 -18.30
CA ALA A 34 -25.49 -1.89 -18.85
C ALA A 34 -24.06 -2.43 -18.83
N ARG A 35 -23.69 -3.17 -17.77
CA ARG A 35 -22.44 -3.94 -17.70
C ARG A 35 -22.44 -4.98 -18.82
N VAL A 36 -21.62 -4.76 -19.84
CA VAL A 36 -21.35 -5.76 -20.87
C VAL A 36 -20.48 -6.85 -20.24
N ILE A 37 -21.12 -7.93 -19.78
CA ILE A 37 -20.46 -9.18 -19.38
C ILE A 37 -20.13 -9.94 -20.67
N GLY A 38 -19.16 -9.42 -21.42
CA GLY A 38 -18.56 -10.07 -22.59
C GLY A 38 -17.16 -10.53 -22.25
N SER A 39 -16.71 -11.63 -22.88
CA SER A 39 -15.40 -12.30 -22.73
C SER A 39 -14.21 -11.33 -22.63
N ARG A 40 -13.96 -10.75 -21.46
CA ARG A 40 -12.64 -10.25 -21.07
C ARG A 40 -11.70 -11.46 -21.04
N GLY A 41 -10.41 -11.26 -21.30
CA GLY A 41 -9.44 -12.35 -21.35
C GLY A 41 -9.54 -13.30 -20.15
N SER A 42 -9.06 -14.53 -20.31
CA SER A 42 -9.09 -15.57 -19.27
C SER A 42 -8.76 -15.01 -17.87
N GLY A 43 -9.56 -15.35 -16.87
CA GLY A 43 -9.34 -14.91 -15.49
C GLY A 43 -10.07 -13.64 -15.06
N ALA A 44 -11.32 -13.47 -15.50
CA ALA A 44 -12.19 -12.44 -14.95
C ALA A 44 -12.43 -12.69 -13.45
N VAL A 45 -12.40 -11.64 -12.65
CA VAL A 45 -12.57 -11.66 -11.20
C VAL A 45 -13.47 -10.53 -10.72
N VAL A 46 -14.09 -10.69 -9.55
CA VAL A 46 -15.00 -9.68 -8.98
C VAL A 46 -14.49 -9.25 -7.61
N ALA A 47 -14.30 -7.96 -7.40
CA ALA A 47 -14.00 -7.46 -6.06
C ALA A 47 -15.24 -7.57 -5.18
N VAL A 48 -15.08 -8.15 -3.99
CA VAL A 48 -16.18 -8.40 -3.03
C VAL A 48 -16.04 -7.61 -1.73
N GLY A 49 -14.90 -6.96 -1.53
CA GLY A 49 -14.67 -6.07 -0.40
C GLY A 49 -13.19 -5.74 -0.25
N GLY A 50 -12.88 -4.78 0.60
CA GLY A 50 -11.51 -4.48 0.98
C GLY A 50 -11.44 -3.47 2.11
N ASN A 51 -10.24 -3.27 2.64
CA ASN A 51 -9.93 -2.25 3.63
C ASN A 51 -8.46 -1.79 3.52
N ASP A 52 -7.96 -1.11 4.54
CA ASP A 52 -6.59 -0.60 4.61
C ASP A 52 -5.49 -1.68 4.50
N ALA A 53 -5.82 -2.97 4.65
CA ALA A 53 -4.84 -4.04 4.68
C ALA A 53 -5.07 -5.12 3.62
N THR A 54 -6.29 -5.27 3.10
CA THR A 54 -6.65 -6.41 2.26
C THR A 54 -7.68 -6.04 1.21
N LEU A 55 -7.53 -6.55 -0.01
CA LEU A 55 -8.54 -6.60 -1.07
C LEU A 55 -9.02 -8.04 -1.22
N ALA A 56 -10.33 -8.26 -1.17
CA ALA A 56 -10.97 -9.55 -1.41
C ALA A 56 -11.57 -9.63 -2.81
N VAL A 57 -11.23 -10.70 -3.53
CA VAL A 57 -11.60 -10.90 -4.92
C VAL A 57 -12.12 -12.31 -5.14
N ALA A 58 -13.31 -12.47 -5.70
CA ALA A 58 -13.86 -13.74 -6.13
C ALA A 58 -13.37 -14.10 -7.54
N SER A 59 -13.12 -15.38 -7.82
CA SER A 59 -12.76 -15.87 -9.17
C SER A 59 -13.61 -17.01 -9.71
N GLY A 60 -14.53 -17.55 -8.90
CA GLY A 60 -15.39 -18.63 -9.37
C GLY A 60 -16.11 -19.36 -8.26
N LEU A 61 -17.01 -20.27 -8.66
CA LEU A 61 -17.66 -21.22 -7.78
C LEU A 61 -17.13 -22.63 -7.96
N ARG A 62 -16.86 -23.30 -6.84
CA ARG A 62 -16.60 -24.73 -6.80
C ARG A 62 -17.93 -25.48 -6.73
N PRO A 63 -18.27 -26.31 -7.74
CA PRO A 63 -19.57 -26.98 -7.82
C PRO A 63 -19.71 -28.20 -6.87
N ALA A 64 -18.89 -28.31 -5.82
CA ALA A 64 -18.72 -29.57 -5.10
C ALA A 64 -19.95 -30.03 -4.27
N GLN A 65 -20.95 -29.17 -4.03
CA GLN A 65 -22.16 -29.48 -3.24
C GLN A 65 -23.36 -28.62 -3.68
N PRO A 66 -24.62 -29.02 -3.40
CA PRO A 66 -25.76 -28.12 -3.53
C PRO A 66 -25.55 -26.86 -2.65
N GLY A 67 -25.44 -25.70 -3.29
CA GLY A 67 -25.14 -24.43 -2.63
C GLY A 67 -23.66 -24.01 -2.60
N GLY A 68 -22.85 -24.54 -3.54
CA GLY A 68 -21.39 -24.42 -3.72
C GLY A 68 -20.61 -23.21 -3.15
N ASP A 69 -19.31 -23.39 -3.02
CA ASP A 69 -18.41 -22.41 -2.41
C ASP A 69 -17.87 -21.42 -3.44
N VAL A 70 -17.95 -20.13 -3.14
CA VAL A 70 -17.24 -19.08 -3.86
C VAL A 70 -15.78 -19.09 -3.42
N THR A 71 -14.87 -19.16 -4.38
CA THR A 71 -13.43 -19.03 -4.11
C THR A 71 -13.08 -17.56 -4.01
N ILE A 72 -12.67 -17.11 -2.83
CA ILE A 72 -12.24 -15.74 -2.56
C ILE A 72 -10.73 -15.73 -2.32
N ARG A 73 -10.05 -14.77 -2.94
CA ARG A 73 -8.64 -14.48 -2.72
C ARG A 73 -8.48 -13.18 -1.96
N LEU A 74 -7.68 -13.23 -0.91
CA LEU A 74 -7.28 -12.10 -0.09
C LEU A 74 -5.90 -11.64 -0.55
N ILE A 75 -5.83 -10.39 -0.99
CA ILE A 75 -4.63 -9.74 -1.52
C ILE A 75 -4.24 -8.66 -0.53
N PRO A 76 -3.05 -8.74 0.09
CA PRO A 76 -2.61 -7.75 1.05
C PRO A 76 -2.32 -6.41 0.36
N LEU A 77 -2.54 -5.33 1.09
CA LEU A 77 -2.35 -3.95 0.64
C LEU A 77 -1.40 -3.21 1.58
N ALA A 78 -0.65 -2.25 1.02
CA ALA A 78 0.08 -1.26 1.79
C ALA A 78 -0.28 0.15 1.28
N TRP A 79 -0.77 1.01 2.19
CA TRP A 79 -1.09 2.40 1.88
C TRP A 79 0.12 3.29 2.13
N THR A 80 0.56 3.97 1.08
CA THR A 80 1.73 4.84 1.11
C THR A 80 1.35 6.27 0.71
N PRO A 81 2.19 7.28 1.00
CA PRO A 81 1.95 8.67 0.62
C PRO A 81 1.75 8.89 -0.88
N ILE A 82 2.28 8.00 -1.73
CA ILE A 82 2.16 8.09 -3.19
C ILE A 82 1.14 7.10 -3.77
N GLY A 83 0.30 6.50 -2.92
CA GLY A 83 -0.76 5.58 -3.31
C GLY A 83 -0.64 4.18 -2.71
N VAL A 84 -1.51 3.28 -3.18
CA VAL A 84 -1.64 1.91 -2.66
C VAL A 84 -0.73 0.93 -3.42
N VAL A 85 -0.20 -0.06 -2.73
CA VAL A 85 0.61 -1.14 -3.33
C VAL A 85 -0.03 -2.49 -3.03
N LEU A 86 -0.22 -3.31 -4.07
CA LEU A 86 -0.71 -4.68 -3.96
C LEU A 86 0.45 -5.63 -3.63
N GLY A 87 0.19 -6.55 -2.70
CA GLY A 87 1.16 -7.56 -2.32
C GLY A 87 1.17 -8.79 -3.22
N THR A 88 2.34 -9.44 -3.33
CA THR A 88 2.52 -10.69 -4.09
C THR A 88 1.97 -11.93 -3.40
N VAL A 89 1.89 -11.91 -2.06
CA VAL A 89 1.33 -13.01 -1.26
C VAL A 89 -0.19 -13.02 -1.42
N ARG A 90 -0.79 -14.20 -1.59
CA ARG A 90 -2.25 -14.35 -1.68
C ARG A 90 -2.72 -15.51 -0.83
N GLN A 91 -3.84 -15.32 -0.15
CA GLN A 91 -4.53 -16.37 0.59
C GLN A 91 -5.84 -16.70 -0.10
N GLU A 92 -6.18 -17.98 -0.19
CA GLU A 92 -7.44 -18.45 -0.76
C GLU A 92 -8.35 -18.98 0.36
N VAL A 93 -9.63 -18.60 0.31
CA VAL A 93 -10.67 -19.10 1.21
C VAL A 93 -11.89 -19.52 0.39
N GLY A 94 -12.49 -20.65 0.74
CA GLY A 94 -13.78 -21.08 0.22
C GLY A 94 -14.90 -20.56 1.12
N VAL A 95 -15.86 -19.84 0.56
CA VAL A 95 -17.00 -19.31 1.31
C VAL A 95 -18.29 -19.84 0.70
N PRO A 96 -19.14 -20.54 1.48
CA PRO A 96 -20.44 -20.97 0.98
C PRO A 96 -21.23 -19.78 0.45
N LEU A 97 -21.78 -19.86 -0.77
CA LEU A 97 -22.47 -18.73 -1.41
C LEU A 97 -23.55 -18.11 -0.51
N GLN A 98 -24.28 -18.96 0.23
CA GLN A 98 -25.35 -18.57 1.15
C GLN A 98 -24.86 -17.79 2.40
N ARG A 99 -23.56 -17.87 2.72
CA ARG A 99 -22.92 -17.15 3.84
C ARG A 99 -21.98 -16.05 3.37
N LEU A 100 -21.97 -15.73 2.08
CA LEU A 100 -21.04 -14.77 1.52
C LEU A 100 -21.20 -13.38 2.15
N TYR A 101 -22.44 -12.89 2.28
CA TYR A 101 -22.72 -11.60 2.92
C TYR A 101 -22.29 -11.57 4.39
N GLU A 102 -22.63 -12.61 5.17
CA GLU A 102 -22.20 -12.73 6.57
C GLU A 102 -20.67 -12.71 6.70
N TRP A 103 -19.97 -13.40 5.79
CA TRP A 103 -18.51 -13.42 5.77
C TRP A 103 -17.94 -12.05 5.42
N ILE A 104 -18.52 -11.33 4.44
CA ILE A 104 -18.11 -9.97 4.07
C ILE A 104 -18.31 -9.02 5.23
N ASP A 105 -19.50 -8.98 5.84
CA ASP A 105 -19.80 -8.06 6.95
C ASP A 105 -18.86 -8.29 8.15
N ARG A 106 -18.49 -9.54 8.42
CA ARG A 106 -17.53 -9.87 9.48
C ARG A 106 -16.10 -9.48 9.11
N THR A 107 -15.73 -9.56 7.84
CA THR A 107 -14.35 -9.33 7.37
C THR A 107 -14.08 -7.83 7.11
N PHE A 108 -15.08 -7.13 6.59
CA PHE A 108 -15.06 -5.72 6.22
C PHE A 108 -16.23 -5.01 6.89
N SER A 109 -16.11 -4.86 8.21
CA SER A 109 -17.15 -4.22 9.04
C SER A 109 -17.42 -2.79 8.59
N ALA A 110 -18.69 -2.38 8.62
CA ALA A 110 -19.07 -0.98 8.40
C ALA A 110 -18.52 -0.02 9.47
N ASP A 111 -18.07 -0.54 10.61
CA ASP A 111 -17.40 0.24 11.66
C ASP A 111 -15.92 0.55 11.31
N ASP A 112 -15.36 -0.12 10.30
CA ASP A 112 -14.02 0.17 9.77
C ASP A 112 -14.11 1.27 8.71
N GLU A 113 -13.64 2.48 9.04
CA GLU A 113 -13.69 3.64 8.13
C GLU A 113 -12.92 3.42 6.81
N GLY A 114 -11.95 2.51 6.79
CA GLY A 114 -11.20 2.14 5.58
C GLY A 114 -11.87 1.04 4.76
N ALA A 115 -12.93 0.41 5.28
CA ALA A 115 -13.59 -0.70 4.62
C ALA A 115 -14.52 -0.23 3.49
N PHE A 116 -14.56 -1.01 2.42
CA PHE A 116 -15.53 -0.84 1.34
C PHE A 116 -16.05 -2.20 0.89
N VAL A 117 -17.30 -2.21 0.44
CA VAL A 117 -17.97 -3.41 -0.08
C VAL A 117 -18.67 -3.03 -1.39
N PRO A 118 -18.18 -3.53 -2.55
CA PRO A 118 -18.83 -3.33 -3.84
C PRO A 118 -20.22 -3.98 -3.93
N SER A 119 -20.92 -3.72 -5.03
CA SER A 119 -22.19 -4.40 -5.31
C SER A 119 -21.96 -5.91 -5.53
N MET A 120 -22.60 -6.73 -4.70
CA MET A 120 -22.51 -8.19 -4.78
C MET A 120 -23.38 -8.82 -5.89
N ARG A 121 -24.18 -8.00 -6.58
CA ARG A 121 -25.09 -8.45 -7.65
C ARG A 121 -24.35 -9.21 -8.76
N ASP A 122 -23.15 -8.77 -9.11
CA ASP A 122 -22.36 -9.42 -10.17
C ASP A 122 -21.93 -10.83 -9.78
N VAL A 123 -21.51 -11.02 -8.52
CA VAL A 123 -21.15 -12.35 -8.01
C VAL A 123 -22.34 -13.29 -8.06
N GLU A 124 -23.53 -12.84 -7.63
CA GLU A 124 -24.74 -13.66 -7.68
C GLU A 124 -25.18 -14.01 -9.11
N LEU A 125 -25.07 -13.06 -10.04
CA LEU A 125 -25.40 -13.30 -11.45
C LEU A 125 -24.43 -14.28 -12.09
N LEU A 126 -23.13 -14.08 -11.89
CA LEU A 126 -22.08 -14.99 -12.35
C LEU A 126 -22.25 -16.38 -11.72
N ALA A 127 -22.65 -16.44 -10.45
CA ALA A 127 -22.92 -17.69 -9.77
C ALA A 127 -24.02 -18.52 -10.43
N ARG A 128 -25.12 -17.86 -10.83
CA ARG A 128 -26.26 -18.53 -11.48
C ARG A 128 -25.92 -19.13 -12.83
N ILE A 129 -24.93 -18.58 -13.54
CA ILE A 129 -24.48 -19.10 -14.83
C ILE A 129 -23.29 -20.07 -14.71
N GLY A 130 -22.92 -20.47 -13.49
CA GLY A 130 -21.84 -21.43 -13.26
C GLY A 130 -20.44 -20.88 -13.52
N TRP A 131 -20.25 -19.56 -13.35
CA TRP A 131 -18.95 -18.91 -13.53
C TRP A 131 -17.85 -19.56 -12.67
N ASN A 132 -16.76 -19.92 -13.34
CA ASN A 132 -15.59 -20.52 -12.71
C ASN A 132 -14.36 -20.23 -13.57
N GLU A 133 -13.66 -19.15 -13.27
CA GLU A 133 -12.47 -18.72 -14.00
C GLU A 133 -11.19 -19.05 -13.21
N PRO A 134 -10.10 -19.45 -13.88
CA PRO A 134 -8.81 -19.49 -13.24
C PRO A 134 -8.40 -18.05 -12.89
N PHE A 135 -8.13 -17.79 -11.62
CA PHE A 135 -7.66 -16.46 -11.23
C PHE A 135 -6.33 -16.12 -11.95
N PRO A 136 -6.15 -14.85 -12.38
CA PRO A 136 -5.04 -14.45 -13.23
C PRO A 136 -3.68 -14.54 -12.53
N ALA A 137 -2.60 -14.66 -13.31
CA ALA A 137 -1.26 -14.73 -12.75
C ALA A 137 -0.92 -13.49 -11.91
N GLU A 138 -1.25 -12.32 -12.46
CA GLU A 138 -1.20 -11.00 -11.82
C GLU A 138 -2.62 -10.40 -11.81
N LEU A 139 -2.99 -9.73 -10.72
CA LEU A 139 -4.26 -9.01 -10.68
C LEU A 139 -4.08 -7.62 -11.31
N ARG A 140 -4.73 -7.39 -12.45
CA ARG A 140 -4.75 -6.09 -13.14
C ARG A 140 -6.18 -5.58 -13.32
N GLY A 141 -6.32 -4.28 -13.59
CA GLY A 141 -7.63 -3.62 -13.76
C GLY A 141 -8.50 -4.29 -14.82
N GLU A 142 -7.90 -4.72 -15.93
CA GLU A 142 -8.54 -5.45 -17.03
C GLU A 142 -9.21 -6.78 -16.61
N ASN A 143 -8.75 -7.40 -15.52
CA ASN A 143 -9.33 -8.65 -15.00
C ASN A 143 -10.51 -8.39 -14.06
N VAL A 144 -10.65 -7.19 -13.49
CA VAL A 144 -11.68 -6.88 -12.50
C VAL A 144 -12.97 -6.45 -13.19
N VAL A 145 -14.04 -7.22 -13.00
CA VAL A 145 -15.34 -6.99 -13.65
C VAL A 145 -15.96 -5.67 -13.20
N ASN A 146 -15.99 -5.42 -11.90
CA ASN A 146 -16.58 -4.26 -11.24
C ASN A 146 -15.53 -3.21 -10.84
N LEU A 147 -14.59 -2.92 -11.76
CA LEU A 147 -13.49 -1.98 -11.51
C LEU A 147 -13.98 -0.60 -11.06
N GLU A 148 -15.12 -0.15 -11.60
CA GLU A 148 -15.75 1.14 -11.28
C GLU A 148 -16.33 1.23 -9.86
N ASP A 149 -16.51 0.09 -9.19
CA ASP A 149 -16.97 0.04 -7.80
C ASP A 149 -15.80 0.13 -6.80
N LEU A 150 -14.55 0.14 -7.27
CA LEU A 150 -13.36 0.25 -6.43
C LEU A 150 -12.99 1.71 -6.10
N PRO A 151 -12.38 1.97 -4.93
CA PRO A 151 -11.72 3.23 -4.64
C PRO A 151 -10.71 3.62 -5.75
N PRO A 152 -10.63 4.90 -6.15
CA PRO A 152 -9.71 5.35 -7.20
C PRO A 152 -8.25 4.94 -6.96
N GLU A 153 -7.78 5.00 -5.72
CA GLU A 153 -6.41 4.66 -5.34
C GLU A 153 -6.10 3.17 -5.58
N LEU A 154 -7.12 2.30 -5.49
CA LEU A 154 -7.00 0.89 -5.82
C LEU A 154 -7.03 0.64 -7.32
N VAL A 155 -7.84 1.40 -8.07
CA VAL A 155 -7.81 1.35 -9.54
C VAL A 155 -6.42 1.73 -10.06
N GLU A 156 -5.83 2.81 -9.54
CA GLU A 156 -4.45 3.22 -9.87
C GLU A 156 -3.39 2.19 -9.42
N ALA A 157 -3.64 1.47 -8.32
CA ALA A 157 -2.74 0.43 -7.86
C ALA A 157 -2.78 -0.83 -8.75
N LEU A 158 -3.93 -1.14 -9.35
CA LEU A 158 -4.10 -2.27 -10.27
C LEU A 158 -3.37 -2.09 -11.61
N GLU A 159 -2.98 -0.86 -11.96
CA GLU A 159 -2.16 -0.55 -13.14
C GLU A 159 -0.65 -0.73 -12.87
N ARG A 160 -0.26 -0.97 -11.61
CA ARG A 160 1.13 -1.11 -11.17
C ARG A 160 1.44 -2.59 -10.84
N PRO A 161 2.70 -3.03 -11.01
CA PRO A 161 3.08 -4.37 -10.61
C PRO A 161 2.96 -4.55 -9.09
N SER A 162 2.55 -5.74 -8.67
CA SER A 162 2.55 -6.11 -7.26
C SER A 162 3.97 -6.14 -6.70
N ALA A 163 4.13 -5.82 -5.42
CA ALA A 163 5.40 -5.83 -4.72
C ALA A 163 5.37 -6.80 -3.54
N GLU A 164 6.54 -7.19 -3.03
CA GLU A 164 6.58 -7.93 -1.78
C GLU A 164 6.26 -6.98 -0.61
N LEU A 165 5.32 -7.39 0.25
CA LEU A 165 4.95 -6.62 1.43
C LEU A 165 5.48 -7.29 2.70
N VAL A 166 6.03 -6.47 3.60
CA VAL A 166 6.63 -6.89 4.87
C VAL A 166 5.98 -6.14 6.03
N GLN A 167 5.98 -6.74 7.21
CA GLN A 167 5.44 -6.07 8.40
C GLN A 167 6.42 -5.02 8.94
N CYS A 168 5.96 -3.78 9.04
CA CYS A 168 6.73 -2.68 9.62
C CYS A 168 7.12 -2.97 11.08
N ALA A 169 8.37 -2.68 11.44
CA ALA A 169 8.88 -2.89 12.80
C ALA A 169 8.23 -1.98 13.85
N THR A 170 7.70 -0.82 13.44
CA THR A 170 7.13 0.20 14.34
C THR A 170 5.62 0.07 14.43
N CYS A 171 4.89 0.39 13.36
CA CYS A 171 3.43 0.39 13.38
C CYS A 171 2.79 -0.97 13.16
N ARG A 172 3.57 -2.03 12.88
CA ARG A 172 3.10 -3.40 12.62
C ARG A 172 2.15 -3.55 11.42
N ARG A 173 2.00 -2.51 10.60
CA ARG A 173 1.28 -2.52 9.31
C ARG A 173 2.15 -3.06 8.18
N LEU A 174 1.54 -3.49 7.09
CA LEU A 174 2.27 -3.89 5.89
C LEU A 174 2.91 -2.67 5.21
N CYS A 175 4.10 -2.89 4.66
CA CYS A 175 4.87 -1.89 3.95
C CYS A 175 5.55 -2.54 2.73
N VAL A 176 5.89 -1.73 1.73
CA VAL A 176 6.68 -2.18 0.59
C VAL A 176 8.06 -2.61 1.07
N ARG A 177 8.49 -3.81 0.66
CA ARG A 177 9.77 -4.38 1.04
C ARG A 177 10.91 -3.50 0.51
N ASP A 178 11.87 -3.24 1.39
CA ASP A 178 13.14 -2.55 1.10
C ASP A 178 13.06 -1.08 0.68
N ASP A 179 11.86 -0.56 0.41
CA ASP A 179 11.60 0.83 0.07
C ASP A 179 11.89 1.81 1.21
N PHE A 180 11.92 1.38 2.48
CA PHE A 180 12.11 2.31 3.61
C PHE A 180 12.94 1.64 4.71
N LYS A 181 14.26 1.82 4.63
CA LYS A 181 15.24 1.17 5.50
C LYS A 181 16.08 2.18 6.27
N TRP A 182 16.06 2.06 7.59
CA TRP A 182 16.96 2.83 8.45
C TRP A 182 17.60 1.92 9.50
N ASN A 183 18.93 1.83 9.45
CA ASN A 183 19.69 0.76 10.10
C ASN A 183 19.15 -0.61 9.66
N ASP A 184 19.01 -1.56 10.59
CA ASP A 184 18.46 -2.90 10.31
C ASP A 184 16.91 -2.95 10.36
N LYS A 185 16.23 -1.80 10.41
CA LYS A 185 14.76 -1.73 10.56
C LYS A 185 14.09 -1.32 9.24
N GLN A 186 13.03 -2.06 8.89
CA GLN A 186 12.06 -1.68 7.86
C GLN A 186 10.92 -0.88 8.51
N LEU A 187 10.71 0.34 8.02
CA LEU A 187 9.71 1.29 8.52
C LEU A 187 8.62 1.51 7.48
N CYS A 188 7.44 1.98 7.88
CA CYS A 188 6.50 2.52 6.90
C CYS A 188 6.97 3.91 6.45
N ALA A 189 6.48 4.39 5.31
CA ALA A 189 6.86 5.71 4.80
C ALA A 189 6.74 6.82 5.85
N TRP A 190 5.62 6.91 6.57
CA TRP A 190 5.42 7.94 7.61
C TRP A 190 6.40 7.81 8.78
N ASP A 191 6.55 6.61 9.34
CA ASP A 191 7.45 6.38 10.47
C ASP A 191 8.90 6.63 10.07
N TYR A 192 9.27 6.25 8.84
CA TYR A 192 10.58 6.52 8.26
C TYR A 192 10.84 8.01 8.20
N HIS A 193 9.99 8.77 7.51
CA HIS A 193 10.20 10.20 7.30
C HIS A 193 10.18 10.98 8.62
N ALA A 194 9.23 10.69 9.52
CA ALA A 194 9.17 11.32 10.83
C ALA A 194 10.41 11.04 11.69
N THR A 195 11.01 9.86 11.55
CA THR A 195 12.16 9.46 12.37
C THR A 195 13.49 9.92 11.75
N VAL A 196 13.67 9.68 10.45
CA VAL A 196 14.92 9.90 9.72
C VAL A 196 15.06 11.36 9.30
N PHE A 197 13.98 12.01 8.88
CA PHE A 197 14.02 13.42 8.47
C PHE A 197 13.59 14.35 9.60
N GLY A 198 13.04 13.85 10.71
CA GLY A 198 12.75 14.70 11.87
C GLY A 198 13.99 15.02 12.72
N ARG A 199 13.78 15.64 13.89
CA ARG A 199 14.84 16.01 14.87
C ARG A 199 15.69 14.84 15.39
N ARG A 200 15.31 13.59 15.11
CA ARG A 200 16.03 12.37 15.51
C ARG A 200 16.87 11.78 14.36
N GLY A 201 16.88 12.45 13.21
CA GLY A 201 17.64 12.05 12.03
C GLY A 201 19.14 12.05 12.25
N PRO A 202 19.91 11.34 11.41
CA PRO A 202 21.37 11.33 11.46
C PRO A 202 21.95 12.60 10.80
N TRP A 203 21.50 13.77 11.27
CA TRP A 203 21.93 15.07 10.78
C TRP A 203 23.43 15.27 10.94
N HIS A 204 24.04 15.92 9.96
CA HIS A 204 25.48 16.17 9.94
C HIS A 204 25.77 17.65 9.70
N SER A 205 26.72 18.19 10.48
CA SER A 205 27.28 19.53 10.29
C SER A 205 28.62 19.43 9.57
N GLY A 206 28.85 20.27 8.56
CA GLY A 206 30.06 20.26 7.76
C GLY A 206 30.08 19.17 6.66
N THR A 207 31.23 19.03 6.01
CA THR A 207 31.38 18.21 4.80
C THR A 207 31.24 16.71 5.07
N TYR A 208 30.60 15.99 4.15
CA TYR A 208 30.56 14.54 4.20
C TYR A 208 31.89 13.93 3.80
N GLU A 209 32.39 12.99 4.61
CA GLU A 209 33.47 12.11 4.22
C GLU A 209 32.93 10.93 3.39
N PRO A 210 33.76 10.28 2.54
CA PRO A 210 33.34 9.13 1.75
C PRO A 210 32.66 8.01 2.56
N ARG A 211 33.09 7.79 3.81
CA ARG A 211 32.48 6.81 4.72
C ARG A 211 31.03 7.10 5.10
N HIS A 212 30.57 8.36 5.00
CA HIS A 212 29.17 8.70 5.30
C HIS A 212 28.22 8.26 4.18
N PHE A 213 28.72 8.18 2.94
CA PHE A 213 27.89 7.82 1.78
C PHE A 213 27.49 6.35 1.75
N SER A 214 28.24 5.47 2.42
CA SER A 214 27.93 4.04 2.52
C SER A 214 26.83 3.74 3.54
N THR A 215 26.54 4.67 4.45
CA THR A 215 25.55 4.51 5.53
C THR A 215 24.34 5.42 5.37
N LEU A 216 24.15 6.04 4.20
CA LEU A 216 23.01 6.91 3.96
C LEU A 216 21.70 6.14 4.15
N PRO A 217 20.70 6.76 4.80
CA PRO A 217 19.36 6.22 4.82
C PRO A 217 18.83 5.99 3.39
N VAL A 218 18.04 4.93 3.22
CA VAL A 218 17.45 4.58 1.91
C VAL A 218 15.93 4.65 2.02
N CYS A 219 15.31 5.42 1.13
CA CYS A 219 13.88 5.43 0.91
C CYS A 219 13.53 5.30 -0.58
N ALA A 220 12.30 4.95 -0.92
CA ALA A 220 11.84 4.96 -2.30
C ALA A 220 11.69 6.40 -2.82
N TYR A 221 11.15 7.28 -1.98
CA TYR A 221 10.90 8.68 -2.29
C TYR A 221 10.86 9.51 -1.02
N VAL A 222 10.85 10.83 -1.20
CA VAL A 222 10.69 11.82 -0.14
C VAL A 222 9.31 12.47 -0.26
N VAL A 223 8.57 12.51 0.84
CA VAL A 223 7.23 13.09 0.90
C VAL A 223 7.32 14.56 1.27
N GLU A 224 7.15 15.46 0.29
CA GLU A 224 7.27 16.90 0.48
C GLU A 224 6.36 17.44 1.60
N ALA A 225 5.08 17.04 1.61
CA ALA A 225 4.13 17.46 2.64
C ALA A 225 4.61 17.13 4.07
N LEU A 226 5.33 16.02 4.25
CA LEU A 226 5.85 15.63 5.55
C LEU A 226 7.16 16.36 5.88
N LEU A 227 7.96 16.73 4.88
CA LEU A 227 9.11 17.61 5.09
C LEU A 227 8.66 18.98 5.59
N GLU A 228 7.61 19.56 4.99
CA GLU A 228 7.04 20.84 5.42
C GLU A 228 6.58 20.80 6.88
N GLU A 229 5.86 19.74 7.27
CA GLU A 229 5.44 19.52 8.66
C GLU A 229 6.63 19.44 9.64
N LEU A 230 7.72 18.80 9.21
CA LEU A 230 8.94 18.61 10.00
C LEU A 230 9.88 19.82 9.95
N ARG A 231 9.57 20.84 9.14
CA ARG A 231 10.44 21.99 8.83
C ARG A 231 11.79 21.55 8.26
N VAL A 232 11.73 20.61 7.33
CA VAL A 232 12.89 20.13 6.59
C VAL A 232 12.83 20.68 5.18
N GLU A 233 13.94 21.19 4.68
CA GLU A 233 14.04 21.74 3.34
C GLU A 233 14.81 20.80 2.42
N THR A 234 14.31 20.58 1.21
CA THR A 234 15.07 19.90 0.15
C THR A 234 15.99 20.89 -0.53
N VAL A 235 17.30 20.76 -0.31
CA VAL A 235 18.31 21.66 -0.88
C VAL A 235 18.79 21.18 -2.25
N LEU A 236 18.82 19.87 -2.45
CA LEU A 236 19.26 19.26 -3.70
C LEU A 236 18.52 17.96 -3.96
N MET A 237 18.07 17.78 -5.21
CA MET A 237 17.63 16.50 -5.75
C MET A 237 18.53 16.17 -6.93
N LEU A 238 19.27 15.06 -6.83
CA LEU A 238 20.03 14.48 -7.91
C LEU A 238 19.29 13.26 -8.42
N GLY A 239 19.06 13.20 -9.73
CA GLY A 239 18.62 11.97 -10.39
C GLY A 239 19.73 10.91 -10.39
N ALA A 240 19.56 9.88 -11.22
CA ALA A 240 20.58 8.84 -11.41
C ALA A 240 21.87 9.43 -12.01
N VAL A 241 22.86 9.64 -11.16
CA VAL A 241 24.21 10.08 -11.52
C VAL A 241 25.25 9.09 -10.98
N GLU A 242 26.44 9.11 -11.56
CA GLU A 242 27.57 8.32 -11.09
C GLU A 242 27.94 8.68 -9.64
N GLU A 243 28.29 7.67 -8.83
CA GLU A 243 28.38 7.83 -7.38
C GLU A 243 29.48 8.82 -6.96
N GLU A 244 30.66 8.79 -7.60
CA GLU A 244 31.70 9.78 -7.30
C GLU A 244 31.25 11.20 -7.67
N ALA A 245 30.52 11.36 -8.77
CA ALA A 245 29.94 12.64 -9.15
C ALA A 245 28.92 13.14 -8.09
N ALA A 246 28.02 12.27 -7.62
CA ALA A 246 27.09 12.59 -6.54
C ALA A 246 27.84 13.04 -5.28
N GLN A 247 28.87 12.28 -4.87
CA GLN A 247 29.67 12.60 -3.68
C GLN A 247 30.35 13.95 -3.79
N ARG A 248 30.96 14.28 -4.95
CA ARG A 248 31.60 15.58 -5.19
C ARG A 248 30.59 16.73 -5.13
N ILE A 249 29.41 16.56 -5.73
CA ILE A 249 28.36 17.59 -5.73
C ILE A 249 27.85 17.83 -4.29
N VAL A 250 27.55 16.77 -3.55
CA VAL A 250 27.11 16.88 -2.16
C VAL A 250 28.20 17.52 -1.29
N ALA A 251 29.45 17.09 -1.40
CA ALA A 251 30.55 17.68 -0.64
C ALA A 251 30.73 19.17 -0.94
N ALA A 252 30.62 19.57 -2.22
CA ALA A 252 30.71 20.97 -2.63
C ALA A 252 29.54 21.81 -2.09
N LEU A 253 28.31 21.27 -2.14
CA LEU A 253 27.12 21.93 -1.57
C LEU A 253 27.31 22.20 -0.08
N LEU A 254 27.71 21.17 0.68
CA LEU A 254 27.85 21.24 2.13
C LEU A 254 29.04 22.11 2.58
N ALA A 255 30.10 22.18 1.78
CA ALA A 255 31.23 23.08 2.06
C ALA A 255 30.83 24.57 2.00
N GLY A 256 29.77 24.92 1.26
CA GLY A 256 29.23 26.27 1.22
C GLY A 256 28.44 26.68 2.47
N GLU A 257 27.99 25.70 3.28
CA GLU A 257 27.16 25.92 4.46
C GLU A 257 27.58 25.03 5.65
N PRO A 258 28.82 25.18 6.17
CA PRO A 258 29.39 24.25 7.14
C PRO A 258 28.66 24.23 8.49
N ASP A 259 28.03 25.35 8.88
CA ASP A 259 27.35 25.51 10.17
C ASP A 259 25.89 25.01 10.16
N ARG A 260 25.40 24.51 9.02
CA ARG A 260 24.03 24.03 8.86
C ARG A 260 23.99 22.50 8.92
N ALA A 261 22.94 21.98 9.55
CA ALA A 261 22.68 20.55 9.66
C ALA A 261 22.02 20.04 8.37
N HIS A 262 22.63 19.04 7.76
CA HIS A 262 22.19 18.43 6.52
C HIS A 262 22.08 16.91 6.62
N LEU A 263 21.29 16.34 5.73
CA LEU A 263 21.08 14.91 5.60
C LEU A 263 20.99 14.51 4.12
N ALA A 264 21.98 13.76 3.64
CA ALA A 264 21.87 13.06 2.37
C ALA A 264 21.07 11.75 2.53
N VAL A 265 20.21 11.44 1.57
CA VAL A 265 19.30 10.28 1.56
C VAL A 265 19.32 9.67 0.16
N ARG A 266 19.42 8.34 0.07
CA ARG A 266 19.27 7.64 -1.21
C ARG A 266 17.78 7.42 -1.47
N THR A 267 17.34 7.82 -2.66
CA THR A 267 15.97 7.64 -3.16
C THR A 267 15.95 6.63 -4.31
N GLY A 268 14.79 6.14 -4.72
CA GLY A 268 14.67 5.30 -5.92
C GLY A 268 15.15 5.99 -7.20
N ASP A 269 15.04 7.33 -7.25
CA ASP A 269 15.41 8.14 -8.41
C ASP A 269 16.83 8.70 -8.36
N GLY A 270 17.55 8.54 -7.23
CA GLY A 270 18.90 9.07 -7.04
C GLY A 270 19.21 9.47 -5.60
N LEU A 271 19.64 10.71 -5.39
CA LEU A 271 20.07 11.21 -4.08
C LEU A 271 19.40 12.54 -3.74
N ALA A 272 18.81 12.63 -2.55
CA ALA A 272 18.26 13.86 -1.99
C ALA A 272 19.20 14.40 -0.91
N VAL A 273 19.39 15.73 -0.84
CA VAL A 273 20.02 16.40 0.30
C VAL A 273 18.99 17.30 0.96
N LEU A 274 18.76 17.03 2.23
CA LEU A 274 17.81 17.71 3.09
C LEU A 274 18.57 18.60 4.08
N ARG A 275 17.95 19.70 4.52
CA ARG A 275 18.46 20.63 5.53
C ARG A 275 17.46 20.80 6.65
N GLU A 276 17.95 20.78 7.87
CA GLU A 276 17.12 21.04 9.06
C GLU A 276 16.79 22.55 9.14
N GLY A 277 15.51 22.89 9.29
CA GLY A 277 14.98 24.26 9.37
C GLY A 277 14.72 24.79 10.77
#